data_AF-A0AAW5SQ35-F1
#
_entry.id   AF-A0AAW5SQ35-F1
#
_cell.length_a   1.000
_cell.length_b   1.000
_cell.length_c   1.000
_cell.angle_alpha   90.00
_cell.angle_beta   90.00
_cell.angle_gamma   90.00
#
_symmetry.space_group_name_H-M   'P 1'
#
loop_
_entity.id
_entity.type
_entity.pdbx_description
1 polymer ?
#
loop_
_entity_poly.entity_id
_entity_poly.type
_entity_poly.pdbx_seq_one_letter_code
_entity_poly.pdbx_strand_id
1 'polypeptide(L)' 'MSEIATVWSSTFVPSKSPYPDYGRDGYSVAWVDTHTGRFQVLVDGARPAPGTVGRLIRATLGEDTVEMFVADAS' A
#
# COMPACT_ATOMS: atom_id res chain seq x y z
N MET A 1 -14.55 6.46 -4.18
CA MET A 1 -14.43 6.97 -2.80
C MET A 1 -13.26 6.24 -2.17
N SER A 2 -12.32 6.94 -1.53
CA SER A 2 -11.20 6.33 -0.83
C SER A 2 -11.68 5.71 0.48
N GLU A 3 -11.37 4.43 0.71
CA GLU A 3 -11.77 3.70 1.91
C GLU A 3 -10.73 3.89 3.04
N ILE A 4 -11.17 3.99 4.30
CA ILE A 4 -10.26 4.06 5.45
C ILE A 4 -9.71 2.67 5.74
N ALA A 5 -8.41 2.60 5.99
CA ALA A 5 -7.71 1.36 6.29
C ALA A 5 -6.70 1.55 7.42
N THR A 6 -6.50 0.51 8.22
CA THR A 6 -5.50 0.48 9.29
C THR A 6 -4.49 -0.63 9.02
N VAL A 7 -3.20 -0.31 9.07
CA VAL A 7 -2.14 -1.29 8.83
C VAL A 7 -2.13 -2.34 9.95
N TRP A 8 -2.31 -3.60 9.60
CA TRP A 8 -2.14 -4.72 10.53
C TRP A 8 -0.68 -5.20 10.57
N SER A 9 -0.06 -5.37 9.39
CA SER A 9 1.37 -5.64 9.27
C SER A 9 1.91 -5.12 7.95
N SER A 10 3.22 -4.91 7.86
CA SER A 10 3.87 -4.41 6.66
C SER A 10 5.24 -5.06 6.45
N THR A 11 5.69 -5.09 5.20
CA THR A 11 6.99 -5.65 4.82
C THR A 11 7.60 -4.80 3.73
N PHE A 12 8.91 -4.60 3.82
CA PHE A 12 9.70 -4.02 2.74
C PHE A 12 10.30 -5.15 1.91
N VAL A 13 10.10 -5.11 0.61
CA VAL A 13 10.63 -6.06 -0.37
C VAL A 13 11.85 -5.42 -1.02
N PRO A 14 13.08 -5.91 -0.73
CA PRO A 14 14.33 -5.34 -1.24
C PRO A 14 14.64 -5.83 -2.67
N SER A 15 13.63 -5.85 -3.53
CA SER A 15 13.74 -6.18 -4.94
C SER A 15 12.85 -5.27 -5.77
N LYS A 16 13.17 -5.10 -7.04
CA LYS A 16 12.34 -4.34 -7.99
C LYS A 16 10.90 -4.85 -7.97
N SER A 17 9.95 -3.92 -8.00
CA SER A 17 8.54 -4.28 -8.22
C SER A 17 8.36 -4.94 -9.59
N PRO A 18 7.34 -5.80 -9.75
CA PRO A 18 6.87 -6.21 -11.09
C PRO A 18 6.36 -5.01 -11.91
N TYR A 19 5.96 -3.90 -11.28
CA TYR A 19 5.55 -2.68 -11.97
C TYR A 19 6.78 -1.81 -12.29
N PRO A 20 7.13 -1.57 -13.57
CA PRO A 20 8.39 -0.92 -13.97
C PRO A 20 8.62 0.47 -13.37
N ASP A 21 7.54 1.23 -13.17
CA ASP A 21 7.57 2.62 -12.71
C ASP A 21 7.37 2.78 -11.19
N TYR A 22 7.28 1.66 -10.46
CA TYR A 22 7.10 1.66 -9.01
C TYR A 22 8.14 0.76 -8.35
N GLY A 23 8.66 1.15 -7.19
CA GLY A 23 9.55 0.29 -6.41
C GLY A 23 10.89 -0.06 -7.08
N ARG A 24 11.49 0.87 -7.84
CA ARG A 24 12.76 0.67 -8.55
C ARG A 24 13.91 0.24 -7.64
N ASP A 25 13.90 0.70 -6.39
CA ASP A 25 14.91 0.40 -5.36
C ASP A 25 14.35 -0.49 -4.24
N GLY A 26 13.23 -1.17 -4.50
CA GLY A 26 12.43 -1.87 -3.50
C GLY A 26 11.10 -1.17 -3.22
N TYR A 27 10.15 -1.91 -2.67
CA TYR A 27 8.80 -1.42 -2.39
C TYR A 27 8.24 -1.99 -1.11
N SER A 28 7.21 -1.35 -0.57
CA SER A 28 6.50 -1.84 0.61
C SER A 28 5.15 -2.44 0.22
N VAL A 29 4.77 -3.47 0.97
CA VAL A 29 3.42 -4.04 0.98
C VAL A 29 2.88 -4.02 2.40
N ALA A 30 1.56 -3.90 2.53
CA ALA A 30 0.89 -3.93 3.82
C ALA A 30 -0.33 -4.84 3.75
N TRP A 31 -0.56 -5.58 4.84
CA TRP A 31 -1.87 -6.12 5.16
C TRP A 31 -2.62 -5.04 5.93
N VAL A 32 -3.79 -4.65 5.43
CA VAL A 32 -4.62 -3.61 6.03
C VAL A 32 -5.98 -4.16 6.42
N ASP A 33 -6.50 -3.68 7.55
CA ASP A 33 -7.87 -3.91 7.98
C ASP A 33 -8.76 -2.78 7.48
N THR A 34 -9.90 -3.17 6.92
CA THR A 34 -10.95 -2.26 6.46
C THR A 34 -12.32 -2.71 6.99
N HIS A 35 -13.40 -2.01 6.63
CA HIS A 35 -14.75 -2.43 7.00
C HIS A 35 -15.21 -3.71 6.28
N THR A 36 -14.60 -4.05 5.15
CA THR A 36 -14.94 -5.24 4.35
C THR A 36 -14.07 -6.45 4.68
N GLY A 37 -12.96 -6.25 5.39
CA GLY A 37 -12.05 -7.31 5.82
C GLY A 37 -10.58 -6.91 5.71
N ARG A 38 -9.73 -7.93 5.73
CA ARG A 38 -8.27 -7.78 5.66
C ARG A 38 -7.74 -8.22 4.30
N PHE A 39 -6.92 -7.39 3.67
CA PHE A 39 -6.29 -7.72 2.39
C PHE A 39 -4.91 -7.07 2.26
N GLN A 40 -4.13 -7.57 1.31
CA GLN A 40 -2.78 -7.09 1.03
C GLN A 40 -2.81 -6.06 -0.09
N VAL A 41 -2.08 -4.95 0.11
CA VAL A 41 -1.98 -3.83 -0.83
C VAL A 41 -0.55 -3.35 -0.97
N LEU A 42 -0.26 -2.67 -2.09
CA LEU A 42 0.97 -1.90 -2.22
C LEU A 42 0.89 -0.65 -1.33
N VAL A 43 2.03 -0.12 -0.93
CA VAL A 43 2.12 1.09 -0.10
C VAL A 43 2.72 2.22 -0.90
N ASP A 44 2.03 3.35 -0.96
CA ASP A 44 2.61 4.58 -1.47
C ASP A 44 3.60 5.17 -0.46
N GLY A 45 4.89 5.15 -0.80
CA GLY A 45 5.97 5.67 0.03
C GLY A 45 6.62 4.66 0.98
N ALA A 46 6.99 5.14 2.17
CA ALA A 46 7.77 4.38 3.14
C ALA A 46 6.94 3.29 3.83
N ARG A 47 7.61 2.23 4.32
CA ARG A 47 6.95 1.14 5.05
C ARG A 47 6.24 1.66 6.32
N PRO A 48 4.91 1.60 6.43
CA PRO A 48 4.18 2.05 7.61
C PRO A 48 4.34 1.07 8.78
N ALA A 49 4.11 1.55 10.01
CA ALA A 49 4.08 0.68 11.18
C ALA A 49 2.70 0.02 11.35
N PRO A 50 2.59 -1.12 12.05
CA PRO A 50 1.30 -1.61 12.53
C PRO A 50 0.54 -0.53 13.32
N GLY A 51 -0.75 -0.39 13.06
CA GLY A 51 -1.61 0.64 13.64
C GLY A 51 -1.63 1.97 12.88
N THR A 52 -0.77 2.18 11.88
CA THR A 52 -0.86 3.37 11.01
C THR A 52 -2.20 3.39 10.29
N VAL A 53 -2.91 4.51 10.41
CA VAL A 53 -4.18 4.76 9.72
C VAL A 53 -3.91 5.48 8.40
N GLY A 54 -4.68 5.16 7.38
CA GLY A 54 -4.60 5.80 6.09
C GLY A 54 -5.79 5.44 5.21
N ARG A 55 -5.57 5.52 3.90
CA ARG A 55 -6.63 5.33 2.90
C ARG A 55 -6.19 4.43 1.76
N LEU A 56 -7.17 3.74 1.20
CA LEU A 56 -7.03 3.04 -0.06
C LEU A 56 -7.33 3.97 -1.22
N ILE A 57 -6.38 4.05 -2.14
CA ILE A 57 -6.51 4.78 -3.40
C ILE A 57 -6.35 3.82 -4.56
N ARG A 58 -6.95 4.15 -5.70
CA ARG A 58 -6.65 3.48 -6.96
C ARG A 58 -5.57 4.27 -7.68
N ALA A 59 -4.51 3.58 -8.07
CA ALA A 59 -3.43 4.13 -8.87
C ALA A 59 -3.28 3.30 -10.15
N THR A 60 -2.81 3.93 -11.22
CA THR A 60 -2.44 3.23 -12.45
C THR A 60 -0.95 2.97 -12.42
N LEU A 61 -0.56 1.70 -12.45
CA LEU A 61 0.84 1.27 -12.54
C LEU A 61 1.03 0.50 -13.85
N GLY A 62 1.67 1.14 -14.83
CA GLY A 62 1.72 0.61 -16.21
C GLY A 62 0.31 0.60 -16.82
N GLU A 63 -0.17 -0.58 -17.20
CA GLU A 63 -1.52 -0.79 -17.77
C GLU A 63 -2.55 -1.20 -16.71
N ASP A 64 -2.11 -1.53 -15.49
CA ASP A 64 -2.97 -2.05 -14.43
C ASP A 64 -3.52 -0.93 -13.54
N THR A 65 -4.79 -1.06 -13.16
CA THR A 65 -5.36 -0.28 -12.04
C THR A 65 -5.24 -1.10 -10.76
N VAL A 66 -4.42 -0.61 -9.84
CA VAL A 66 -4.14 -1.29 -8.57
C VAL A 66 -4.66 -0.48 -7.39
N GLU A 67 -4.98 -1.16 -6.30
CA GLU A 67 -5.32 -0.52 -5.04
C GLU A 67 -4.08 -0.41 -4.16
N MET A 68 -3.85 0.79 -3.63
CA MET A 68 -2.67 1.15 -2.84
C MET A 68 -3.08 1.81 -1.54
N PHE A 69 -2.31 1.56 -0.48
CA PHE A 69 -2.43 2.24 0.80
C PHE A 69 -1.56 3.51 0.82
N VAL A 70 -2.16 4.61 1.24
CA VAL A 70 -1.46 5.87 1.55
C VAL A 70 -1.68 6.18 3.02
N ALA A 71 -0.61 6.38 3.78
CA ALA A 71 -0.72 6.83 5.17
C ALA A 71 -1.34 8.23 5.20
N ASP A 72 -2.27 8.47 6.13
CA ASP A 72 -2.77 9.84 6.34
C ASP A 72 -1.59 10.73 6.82
N ALA A 73 -1.58 11.98 6.38
CA ALA A 73 -0.57 12.94 6.82
C ALA A 73 -0.65 13.10 8.35
N SER A 74 0.49 12.94 9.01
CA SER A 74 0.64 13.13 10.47
C SER A 74 0.80 14.59 10.82
#